data_AF-A0A4Y5T0G2-F1
#
_entry.id   AF-A0A4Y5T0G2-F1
#
_cell.length_a   1.000
_cell.length_b   1.000
_cell.length_c   1.000
_cell.angle_alpha   90.00
_cell.angle_beta   90.00
_cell.angle_gamma   90.00
#
_symmetry.space_group_name_H-M   'P 1'
#
loop_
_entity.id
_entity.type
_entity.pdbx_description
1 polymer ?
#
loop_
_entity_poly.entity_id
_entity_poly.type
_entity_poly.pdbx_seq_one_letter_code
_entity_poly.pdbx_strand_id
1 'polypeptide(L)'
;MSIPMPKLFTMFSSFSMASLALPGMSGFVAESLVFFGIITSKKFLLMPKILITFVMAIGMILTPIYLLSMLRQMFYGYKLFHVKNSNFFDSGPRELFVSICIFLPILGTGIYPDFILSLSVDRVQAILSNYFYR
;
A
#
# COMPACT_ATOMS: atom_id res chain seq x y z
N MET A 1 19.57 5.03 -13.22
CA MET A 1 19.93 5.73 -11.97
C MET A 1 20.11 4.78 -10.77
N SER A 2 19.90 3.46 -10.92
CA SER A 2 20.00 2.48 -9.82
C SER A 2 21.41 2.24 -9.28
N ILE A 3 22.44 2.36 -10.12
CA ILE A 3 23.85 2.12 -9.77
C ILE A 3 24.44 3.21 -8.83
N PRO A 4 24.16 4.52 -8.99
CA PRO A 4 24.71 5.54 -8.08
C PRO A 4 24.04 5.66 -6.70
N MET A 5 22.81 5.16 -6.50
CA MET A 5 22.08 5.26 -5.21
C MET A 5 21.36 3.95 -4.84
N PRO A 6 22.09 2.90 -4.49
CA PRO A 6 21.50 1.58 -4.25
C PRO A 6 20.57 1.54 -3.04
N LYS A 7 20.89 2.26 -1.95
CA LYS A 7 20.07 2.23 -0.72
C LYS A 7 18.72 2.90 -0.93
N LEU A 8 18.73 4.08 -1.57
CA LEU A 8 17.50 4.80 -1.88
C LEU A 8 16.62 4.00 -2.84
N PHE A 9 17.21 3.36 -3.84
CA PHE A 9 16.50 2.47 -4.76
C PHE A 9 15.81 1.31 -4.03
N THR A 10 16.52 0.60 -3.16
CA THR A 10 15.94 -0.54 -2.41
C THR A 10 14.78 -0.12 -1.52
N MET A 11 14.92 0.98 -0.77
CA MET A 11 13.86 1.50 0.09
C MET A 11 12.65 1.98 -0.71
N PHE A 12 12.88 2.73 -1.79
CA PHE A 12 11.77 3.20 -2.63
C PHE A 12 11.03 2.04 -3.28
N SER A 13 11.76 1.01 -3.73
CA SER A 13 11.15 -0.19 -4.29
C SER A 13 10.34 -0.96 -3.24
N SER A 14 10.84 -1.13 -2.01
CA SER A 14 10.09 -1.82 -0.95
C SER A 14 8.83 -1.07 -0.54
N PHE A 15 8.88 0.27 -0.46
CA PHE A 15 7.69 1.09 -0.19
C PHE A 15 6.68 1.05 -1.34
N SER A 16 7.16 1.09 -2.59
CA SER A 16 6.27 0.93 -3.74
C SER A 16 5.56 -0.42 -3.66
N MET A 17 6.28 -1.52 -3.41
CA MET A 17 5.67 -2.86 -3.23
C MET A 17 4.67 -2.91 -2.07
N ALA A 18 4.95 -2.23 -0.96
CA ALA A 18 3.98 -2.13 0.14
C ALA A 18 2.68 -1.43 -0.28
N SER A 19 2.77 -0.40 -1.13
CA SER A 19 1.59 0.31 -1.66
C SER A 19 0.84 -0.47 -2.75
N LEU A 20 1.42 -1.52 -3.31
CA LEU A 20 0.77 -2.39 -4.31
C LEU A 20 -0.19 -3.41 -3.70
N ALA A 21 -0.39 -3.36 -2.37
CA ALA A 21 -1.11 -4.39 -1.66
C ALA A 21 -0.50 -5.78 -1.91
N LEU A 22 0.84 -5.89 -1.85
CA LEU A 22 1.51 -7.19 -1.88
C LEU A 22 1.06 -8.04 -0.66
N PRO A 23 0.74 -9.33 -0.83
CA PRO A 23 0.43 -10.20 0.30
C PRO A 23 1.57 -10.17 1.34
N GLY A 24 1.19 -9.98 2.61
CA GLY A 24 2.12 -9.81 3.73
C GLY A 24 2.44 -8.36 4.09
N MET A 25 1.92 -7.38 3.35
CA MET A 25 1.98 -5.96 3.69
C MET A 25 0.61 -5.46 4.17
N SER A 26 0.59 -4.39 4.97
CA SER A 26 -0.63 -3.82 5.54
C SER A 26 -1.72 -3.46 4.51
N GLY A 27 -1.31 -2.99 3.33
CA GLY A 27 -2.21 -2.60 2.25
C GLY A 27 -3.09 -3.75 1.76
N PHE A 28 -2.55 -4.96 1.66
CA PHE A 28 -3.29 -6.14 1.22
C PHE A 28 -4.40 -6.52 2.21
N VAL A 29 -4.08 -6.51 3.50
CA VAL A 29 -5.05 -6.87 4.54
C VAL A 29 -6.20 -5.87 4.58
N ALA A 30 -5.88 -4.57 4.46
CA ALA A 30 -6.89 -3.52 4.42
C ALA A 30 -7.84 -3.66 3.21
N GLU A 31 -7.30 -3.83 2.01
CA GLU A 31 -8.12 -3.98 0.79
C GLU A 31 -8.96 -5.27 0.82
N SER A 32 -8.38 -6.38 1.30
CA SER A 32 -9.08 -7.65 1.44
C SER A 32 -10.26 -7.57 2.42
N LEU A 33 -10.06 -6.93 3.58
CA LEU A 33 -11.12 -6.69 4.57
C LEU A 33 -12.27 -5.86 3.99
N VAL A 34 -11.97 -4.81 3.23
CA VAL A 34 -12.98 -3.97 2.57
C VAL A 34 -13.75 -4.78 1.52
N PHE A 35 -13.05 -5.58 0.72
CA PHE A 35 -13.65 -6.43 -0.30
C PHE A 35 -14.62 -7.46 0.31
N PHE A 36 -14.17 -8.17 1.36
CA PHE A 36 -15.04 -9.10 2.08
C PHE A 36 -16.20 -8.38 2.77
N GLY A 37 -15.97 -7.22 3.38
CA GLY A 37 -17.01 -6.43 4.06
C GLY A 37 -18.15 -6.03 3.12
N ILE A 38 -17.85 -5.66 1.89
CA ILE A 38 -18.87 -5.33 0.87
C ILE A 38 -19.62 -6.60 0.44
N ILE A 39 -18.92 -7.73 0.30
CA ILE A 39 -19.55 -9.01 -0.08
C ILE A 39 -20.49 -9.54 1.01
N THR A 40 -20.11 -9.49 2.28
CA THR A 40 -20.90 -10.03 3.39
C THR A 40 -22.06 -9.12 3.80
N SER A 41 -22.07 -7.86 3.34
CA SER A 41 -23.13 -6.91 3.68
C SER A 41 -24.49 -7.35 3.13
N LYS A 42 -25.48 -7.52 4.02
CA LYS A 42 -26.86 -7.93 3.67
C LYS A 42 -27.78 -6.77 3.28
N LYS A 43 -27.38 -5.52 3.59
CA LYS A 43 -28.21 -4.31 3.37
C LYS A 43 -28.20 -3.81 1.92
N PHE A 44 -27.21 -4.18 1.10
CA PHE A 44 -27.10 -3.72 -0.28
C PHE A 44 -27.85 -4.65 -1.25
N LEU A 45 -28.61 -4.05 -2.17
CA LEU A 45 -29.14 -4.73 -3.35
C LEU A 45 -28.00 -5.28 -4.23
N LEU A 46 -28.25 -6.38 -4.94
CA LEU A 46 -27.24 -7.07 -5.76
C LEU A 46 -26.60 -6.17 -6.83
N MET A 47 -27.39 -5.30 -7.49
CA MET A 47 -26.92 -4.42 -8.55
C MET A 47 -25.86 -3.39 -8.12
N PRO A 48 -26.09 -2.52 -7.10
CA PRO A 48 -25.07 -1.56 -6.66
C PRO A 48 -23.83 -2.24 -6.08
N LYS A 49 -23.98 -3.41 -5.44
CA LYS A 49 -22.86 -4.18 -4.91
C LYS A 49 -21.87 -4.59 -6.01
N ILE A 50 -22.38 -5.07 -7.14
CA ILE A 50 -21.55 -5.46 -8.30
C ILE A 50 -20.80 -4.25 -8.87
N LEU A 51 -21.48 -3.11 -9.00
CA LEU A 51 -20.87 -1.89 -9.50
C LEU A 51 -19.72 -1.41 -8.61
N ILE A 52 -19.93 -1.38 -7.28
CA ILE A 52 -18.89 -0.97 -6.33
C ILE A 52 -17.69 -1.94 -6.38
N THR A 53 -17.94 -3.25 -6.42
CA THR A 53 -16.84 -4.23 -6.53
C THR A 53 -16.06 -4.10 -7.83
N PHE A 54 -16.72 -3.74 -8.92
CA PHE A 54 -16.07 -3.52 -10.22
C PHE A 54 -15.16 -2.29 -10.18
N VAL A 55 -15.61 -1.19 -9.58
CA VAL A 55 -14.79 0.02 -9.40
C VAL A 55 -13.58 -0.26 -8.50
N MET A 56 -13.76 -1.01 -7.42
CA MET A 56 -12.62 -1.45 -6.58
C MET A 56 -11.60 -2.27 -7.37
N ALA A 57 -12.06 -3.21 -8.18
CA ALA A 57 -11.16 -4.05 -8.99
C ALA A 57 -10.35 -3.22 -9.98
N ILE A 58 -10.95 -2.20 -10.61
CA ILE A 58 -10.23 -1.26 -11.48
C ILE A 58 -9.12 -0.53 -10.71
N GLY A 59 -9.42 -0.03 -9.51
CA GLY A 59 -8.45 0.63 -8.64
C GLY A 59 -7.25 -0.26 -8.31
N MET A 60 -7.52 -1.52 -7.95
CA MET A 60 -6.50 -2.53 -7.61
C MET A 60 -5.58 -2.88 -8.80
N ILE A 61 -6.08 -2.75 -10.03
CA ILE A 61 -5.28 -2.96 -11.26
C ILE A 61 -4.49 -1.70 -11.61
N LEU A 62 -5.05 -0.51 -11.41
CA LEU A 62 -4.38 0.76 -11.74
C LEU A 62 -3.18 1.05 -10.83
N THR A 63 -3.25 0.68 -9.55
CA THR A 63 -2.16 0.91 -8.58
C THR A 63 -0.82 0.32 -9.03
N PRO A 64 -0.69 -0.97 -9.44
CA PRO A 64 0.56 -1.50 -9.98
C PRO A 64 1.00 -0.87 -11.28
N ILE A 65 0.07 -0.56 -12.18
CA ILE A 65 0.43 0.02 -13.48
C ILE A 65 1.16 1.36 -13.28
N TYR A 66 0.63 2.25 -12.43
CA TYR A 66 1.25 3.55 -12.18
C TYR A 66 2.56 3.42 -11.39
N LEU A 67 2.55 2.67 -10.27
CA LEU A 67 3.72 2.59 -9.39
C LEU A 67 4.91 1.88 -10.05
N LEU A 68 4.70 0.77 -10.76
CA LEU A 68 5.78 0.11 -11.49
C LEU A 68 6.29 0.96 -12.65
N SER A 69 5.40 1.67 -13.35
CA SER A 69 5.82 2.56 -14.44
C SER A 69 6.69 3.71 -13.91
N MET A 70 6.33 4.29 -12.76
CA MET A 70 7.09 5.34 -12.09
C MET A 70 8.46 4.84 -11.61
N LEU A 71 8.51 3.67 -10.94
CA LEU A 71 9.75 2.99 -10.55
C LEU A 71 10.68 2.77 -11.76
N ARG A 72 10.10 2.29 -12.87
CA ARG A 72 10.83 2.04 -14.12
C ARG A 72 11.40 3.33 -14.70
N GLN A 73 10.60 4.39 -14.79
CA GLN A 73 11.04 5.67 -15.35
C GLN A 73 12.13 6.33 -14.50
N MET A 74 12.05 6.21 -13.17
CA MET A 74 12.97 6.88 -12.25
C MET A 74 14.31 6.15 -12.09
N PHE A 75 14.30 4.83 -11.90
CA PHE A 75 15.53 4.08 -11.58
C PHE A 75 16.07 3.24 -12.73
N TYR A 76 15.16 2.60 -13.48
CA TYR A 76 15.48 1.70 -14.60
C TYR A 76 15.59 2.42 -15.95
N GLY A 77 15.23 3.71 -16.00
CA GLY A 77 15.31 4.52 -17.22
C GLY A 77 16.73 4.58 -17.79
N TYR A 78 16.80 4.56 -19.13
CA TYR A 78 18.05 4.67 -19.88
C TYR A 78 18.67 6.06 -19.69
N LYS A 79 20.00 6.09 -19.52
CA LYS A 79 20.79 7.28 -19.22
C LYS A 79 20.60 8.32 -20.33
N LEU A 80 20.07 9.49 -20.00
CA LEU A 80 20.07 10.64 -20.91
C LEU A 80 21.53 11.09 -21.04
N PHE A 81 22.17 10.74 -22.16
CA PHE A 81 23.62 10.85 -22.43
C PHE A 81 24.21 12.27 -22.38
N HIS A 82 23.45 13.29 -21.97
CA HIS A 82 23.82 14.70 -22.19
C HIS A 82 23.75 15.62 -20.97
N VAL A 83 23.58 15.09 -19.74
CA VAL A 83 23.59 15.93 -18.53
C VAL A 83 24.86 15.64 -17.71
N LYS A 84 25.62 16.71 -17.45
CA LYS A 84 26.83 16.70 -16.62
C LYS A 84 26.54 15.98 -15.30
N ASN A 85 27.32 14.94 -15.03
CA ASN A 85 27.22 14.05 -13.88
C ASN A 85 27.20 14.89 -12.58
N SER A 86 26.02 15.22 -12.05
CA SER A 86 25.91 15.72 -10.68
C SER A 86 26.26 14.55 -9.77
N ASN A 87 27.16 14.77 -8.79
CA ASN A 87 27.48 13.77 -7.78
C ASN A 87 26.20 13.48 -6.97
N PHE A 88 25.50 12.43 -7.37
CA PHE A 88 24.34 11.92 -6.67
C PHE A 88 24.83 11.20 -5.40
N PHE A 89 24.52 11.80 -4.25
CA PHE A 89 24.88 11.26 -2.95
C PHE A 89 23.86 10.20 -2.53
N ASP A 90 24.32 9.01 -2.14
CA ASP A 90 23.45 7.96 -1.61
C ASP A 90 22.84 8.38 -0.27
N SER A 91 21.76 7.73 0.13
CA SER A 91 21.01 8.11 1.32
C SER A 91 21.85 8.03 2.59
N GLY A 92 21.71 9.06 3.43
CA GLY A 92 22.41 9.13 4.71
C GLY A 92 21.85 8.09 5.70
N PRO A 93 22.61 7.72 6.74
CA PRO A 93 22.14 6.77 7.76
C PRO A 93 20.88 7.24 8.48
N ARG A 94 20.68 8.57 8.59
CA ARG A 94 19.47 9.17 9.16
C ARG A 94 18.21 8.90 8.32
N GLU A 95 18.29 9.05 7.01
CA GLU A 95 17.16 8.82 6.09
C GLU A 95 16.79 7.34 6.03
N LEU A 96 17.80 6.47 6.06
CA LEU A 96 17.63 5.04 6.11
C LEU A 96 16.94 4.61 7.41
N PHE A 97 17.33 5.17 8.54
CA PHE A 97 16.70 4.87 9.84
C PHE A 97 15.21 5.23 9.85
N VAL A 98 14.85 6.45 9.42
CA VAL A 98 13.45 6.89 9.35
C VAL A 98 12.64 5.99 8.41
N SER A 99 13.19 5.64 7.25
CA SER A 99 12.56 4.73 6.30
C SER A 99 12.25 3.37 6.93
N ILE A 100 13.22 2.76 7.61
CA ILE A 100 13.04 1.47 8.28
C ILE A 100 12.03 1.55 9.42
N CYS A 101 12.03 2.63 10.20
CA CYS A 101 11.06 2.83 11.27
C CYS A 101 9.61 2.86 10.76
N ILE A 102 9.37 3.44 9.58
CA ILE A 102 8.04 3.46 8.95
C ILE A 102 7.70 2.12 8.30
N PHE A 103 8.70 1.42 7.76
CA PHE A 103 8.52 0.14 7.11
C PHE A 103 8.15 -0.99 8.10
N LEU A 104 8.68 -0.96 9.33
CA LEU A 104 8.40 -1.98 10.35
C LEU A 104 6.89 -2.14 10.65
N PRO A 105 6.12 -1.08 10.97
CA PRO A 105 4.68 -1.19 11.20
C PRO A 105 3.91 -1.70 9.98
N ILE A 106 4.32 -1.31 8.77
CA ILE A 106 3.68 -1.75 7.52
C ILE A 106 3.80 -3.27 7.36
N LEU A 107 4.97 -3.81 7.67
CA LEU A 107 5.23 -5.24 7.60
C LEU A 107 4.57 -5.99 8.76
N GLY A 108 4.69 -5.46 9.98
CA GLY A 108 4.14 -6.08 11.19
C GLY A 108 2.61 -6.23 11.13
N THR A 109 1.92 -5.22 10.61
CA THR A 109 0.46 -5.26 10.47
C THR A 109 -0.01 -6.10 9.28
N GLY A 110 0.84 -6.28 8.27
CA GLY A 110 0.60 -7.21 7.18
C GLY A 110 0.73 -8.68 7.59
N ILE A 111 1.66 -9.00 8.49
CA ILE A 111 1.85 -10.36 9.03
C ILE A 111 0.84 -10.67 10.13
N TYR A 112 0.59 -9.72 11.03
CA TYR A 112 -0.31 -9.89 12.17
C TYR A 112 -1.31 -8.73 12.29
N PRO A 113 -2.43 -8.79 11.56
CA PRO A 113 -3.43 -7.72 11.56
C PRO A 113 -4.27 -7.68 12.85
N ASP A 114 -4.35 -8.79 13.58
CA ASP A 114 -5.14 -8.90 14.81
C ASP A 114 -4.69 -7.91 15.90
N PHE A 115 -3.43 -7.49 15.89
CA PHE A 115 -2.95 -6.43 16.80
C PHE A 115 -3.71 -5.12 16.62
N ILE A 116 -4.01 -4.72 15.38
CA ILE A 116 -4.78 -3.50 15.12
C ILE A 116 -6.29 -3.77 15.23
N LEU A 117 -6.74 -4.93 14.74
CA LEU A 117 -8.16 -5.25 14.77
C LEU A 117 -8.69 -5.33 16.21
N SER A 118 -7.97 -5.99 17.12
CA SER A 118 -8.39 -6.09 18.53
C SER A 118 -8.62 -4.74 19.21
N LEU A 119 -7.85 -3.70 18.86
CA LEU A 119 -8.02 -2.35 19.40
C LEU A 119 -9.28 -1.63 18.85
N SER A 120 -9.73 -2.00 17.64
CA SER A 120 -10.80 -1.32 16.91
C SER A 120 -12.15 -2.03 16.99
N VAL A 121 -12.16 -3.37 17.15
CA VAL A 121 -13.37 -4.20 17.12
C VAL A 121 -14.43 -3.72 18.12
N ASP A 122 -14.06 -3.45 19.37
CA ASP A 122 -15.02 -3.00 20.40
C ASP A 122 -15.72 -1.70 20.01
N ARG A 123 -14.96 -0.75 19.44
CA ARG A 123 -15.48 0.55 19.01
C ARG A 123 -16.36 0.42 17.79
N VAL A 124 -15.96 -0.39 16.81
CA VAL A 124 -16.74 -0.65 15.59
C VAL A 124 -18.05 -1.37 15.93
N GLN A 125 -18.02 -2.33 16.86
CA GLN A 125 -19.23 -3.03 17.31
C GLN A 125 -20.23 -2.10 17.99
N ALA A 126 -19.77 -1.17 18.83
CA ALA A 126 -20.63 -0.15 19.44
C ALA A 126 -21.28 0.78 18.41
N ILE A 127 -20.57 1.12 17.32
CA ILE A 127 -21.11 1.92 16.22
C ILE A 127 -22.16 1.11 15.43
N LEU A 128 -21.87 -0.16 15.13
CA LEU A 128 -22.79 -1.05 14.42
C LEU A 128 -24.08 -1.27 15.22
N SER A 129 -24.00 -1.54 16.52
CA SER A 129 -25.19 -1.76 17.35
C SER A 129 -26.10 -0.55 17.36
N ASN A 130 -25.55 0.67 17.47
CA ASN A 130 -26.32 1.91 17.40
C ASN A 130 -26.97 2.12 16.02
N TYR A 131 -26.31 1.72 14.94
CA TYR A 131 -26.85 1.82 13.59
C TYR A 131 -27.94 0.78 13.28
N PHE A 132 -27.95 -0.36 13.97
CA PHE A 132 -29.00 -1.38 13.82
C PHE A 132 -30.19 -1.18 14.76
N TYR A 133 -29.99 -0.49 15.89
CA TYR A 133 -31.08 -0.16 16.83
C TYR A 133 -31.92 1.05 16.39
N ARG A 134 -31.45 1.81 15.40
CA ARG A 134 -32.16 2.93 14.78
C ARG A 134 -32.68 2.52 13.41
#